data_AF-A0A3R7ARR4-F1
#
_entry.id   AF-A0A3R7ARR4-F1
#
_cell.length_a   1.000
_cell.length_b   1.000
_cell.length_c   1.000
_cell.angle_alpha   90.00
_cell.angle_beta   90.00
_cell.angle_gamma   90.00
#
_symmetry.space_group_name_H-M   'P 1'
#
loop_
_entity.id
_entity.type
_entity.pdbx_description
1 polymer ?
#
loop_
_entity_poly.entity_id
_entity_poly.type
_entity_poly.pdbx_seq_one_letter_code
_entity_poly.pdbx_strand_id
1 'polypeptide(L)'
;MALETLRKLWKNEYFQTAITVILLLAFVFGFWYVTQTVLRTGYPALAVASTSMLPTLNVGDLIIVQGVPPEQINANYLTGDIVVFTDAKGDLIVHRAVKVENISGEYWFTTKGDNVPGSKDQFSPWPASRLVGKVVGRIPWIGNFALLMHSQQNIYLFTVVIIILIVVVLFFPFETDEEEKESGEKLVLGKMSLKMVYLIILNIILIGFIIFSLWGTFTFWNPGAGSNSQGMTVTIYGMFSDVNFHEAHPNNVLEALLSQGFLTYTINCRLSEGLRTGVPTFSWAQAAIIVLLVYDVWELTKFLQKRKKMVEA
;
A
#
# COMPACT_ATOMS: atom_id res chain seq x y z
N MET A 1 -11.53 21.36 44.55
CA MET A 1 -10.87 22.41 43.73
C MET A 1 -10.16 21.84 42.50
N ALA A 2 -9.04 21.11 42.60
CA ALA A 2 -8.31 20.61 41.41
C ALA A 2 -9.12 19.67 40.50
N LEU A 3 -9.96 18.80 41.07
CA LEU A 3 -10.79 17.86 40.31
C LEU A 3 -11.95 18.54 39.55
N GLU A 4 -12.52 19.60 40.14
CA GLU A 4 -13.61 20.38 39.52
C GLU A 4 -13.08 21.27 38.40
N THR A 5 -11.90 21.87 38.58
CA THR A 5 -11.21 22.60 37.51
C THR A 5 -10.84 21.66 36.36
N LEU A 6 -10.40 20.42 36.64
CA LEU A 6 -10.12 19.42 35.60
C LEU A 6 -11.38 19.01 34.83
N ARG A 7 -12.49 18.80 35.55
CA ARG A 7 -13.79 18.44 34.97
C ARG A 7 -14.39 19.56 34.13
N LYS A 8 -14.11 20.83 34.48
CA LYS A 8 -14.51 22.01 33.72
C LYS A 8 -13.66 22.19 32.46
N LEU A 9 -12.35 21.91 32.54
CA LEU A 9 -11.43 21.89 31.40
C LEU A 9 -11.81 20.78 30.39
N TRP A 10 -12.14 19.58 30.87
CA TRP A 10 -12.56 18.46 30.02
C TRP A 10 -13.89 18.67 29.27
N LYS A 11 -14.70 19.65 29.69
CA LYS A 11 -15.93 20.03 28.98
C LYS A 11 -15.71 21.13 27.93
N ASN A 12 -14.51 21.73 27.87
CA ASN A 12 -14.19 22.76 26.90
C ASN A 12 -13.79 22.10 25.56
N GLU A 13 -14.51 22.43 24.49
CA GLU A 13 -14.28 21.90 23.14
C GLU A 13 -12.86 22.16 22.63
N TYR A 14 -12.28 23.32 22.96
CA TYR A 14 -10.90 23.65 22.58
C TYR A 14 -9.88 22.73 23.28
N PHE A 15 -10.14 22.39 24.56
CA PHE A 15 -9.28 21.51 25.33
C PHE A 15 -9.38 20.05 24.86
N GLN A 16 -10.60 19.59 24.54
CA GLN A 16 -10.82 18.27 23.93
C GLN A 16 -10.14 18.17 22.56
N THR A 17 -10.25 19.20 21.72
CA THR A 17 -9.60 19.26 20.42
C THR A 17 -8.07 19.21 20.57
N ALA A 18 -7.51 20.02 21.47
CA ALA A 18 -6.07 20.02 21.73
C ALA A 18 -5.56 18.65 22.20
N ILE A 19 -6.26 18.01 23.14
CA ILE A 19 -5.93 16.64 23.58
C ILE A 19 -6.02 15.65 22.43
N THR A 20 -7.06 15.73 21.61
CA THR A 20 -7.25 14.82 20.47
C THR A 20 -6.10 14.96 19.46
N VAL A 21 -5.68 16.19 19.15
CA VAL A 21 -4.52 16.45 18.29
C VAL A 21 -3.24 15.90 18.91
N ILE A 22 -3.01 16.11 20.21
CA ILE A 22 -1.83 15.56 20.91
C ILE A 22 -1.83 14.03 20.86
N LEU A 23 -2.97 13.38 21.09
CA LEU A 23 -3.11 11.93 21.02
C LEU A 23 -2.88 11.41 19.60
N LEU A 24 -3.37 12.11 18.57
CA LEU A 24 -3.12 11.78 17.17
C LEU A 24 -1.63 11.87 16.84
N LEU A 25 -0.95 12.95 17.24
CA LEU A 25 0.48 13.11 17.04
C LEU A 25 1.26 12.01 17.78
N ALA A 26 0.92 11.76 19.05
CA ALA A 26 1.53 10.69 19.83
C ALA A 26 1.34 9.32 19.19
N PHE A 27 0.16 9.05 18.62
CA PHE A 27 -0.13 7.84 17.87
C PHE A 27 0.73 7.73 16.61
N VAL A 28 0.84 8.79 15.80
CA VAL A 28 1.65 8.78 14.57
C VAL A 28 3.13 8.57 14.87
N PHE A 29 3.70 9.33 15.80
CA PHE A 29 5.10 9.18 16.20
C PHE A 29 5.37 7.85 16.90
N GLY A 30 4.46 7.42 17.78
CA GLY A 30 4.52 6.13 18.45
C GLY A 30 4.47 4.98 17.45
N PHE A 31 3.56 5.02 16.47
CA PHE A 31 3.45 4.04 15.40
C PHE A 31 4.75 3.97 14.57
N TRP A 32 5.31 5.12 14.20
CA TRP A 32 6.59 5.18 13.49
C TRP A 32 7.74 4.56 14.28
N TYR A 33 7.87 4.91 15.56
CA TYR A 33 8.92 4.36 16.42
C TYR A 33 8.77 2.85 16.64
N VAL A 34 7.53 2.38 16.85
CA VAL A 34 7.22 0.95 16.99
C VAL A 34 7.57 0.21 15.70
N THR A 35 7.24 0.73 14.52
CA THR A 35 7.56 0.05 13.25
C THR A 35 9.07 -0.05 13.03
N GLN A 36 9.84 1.00 13.31
CA GLN A 36 11.32 0.96 13.27
C GLN A 36 11.89 -0.12 14.20
N THR A 37 11.35 -0.22 15.42
CA THR A 37 11.81 -1.18 16.44
C THR A 37 11.47 -2.61 16.04
N VAL A 38 10.22 -2.86 15.61
CA VAL A 38 9.74 -4.20 15.21
C VAL A 38 10.46 -4.69 13.96
N LEU A 39 10.64 -3.82 12.96
CA LEU A 39 11.33 -4.16 11.72
C LEU A 39 12.86 -4.04 11.82
N ARG A 40 13.40 -3.58 12.96
CA ARG A 40 14.84 -3.46 13.22
C ARG A 40 15.60 -2.65 12.17
N THR A 41 14.96 -1.62 11.62
CA THR A 41 15.57 -0.74 10.61
C THR A 41 15.15 0.70 10.84
N GLY A 42 16.03 1.64 10.48
CA GLY A 42 15.71 3.07 10.50
C GLY A 42 14.70 3.48 9.42
N TYR A 43 14.56 2.66 8.36
CA TYR A 43 13.74 2.95 7.19
C TYR A 43 12.69 1.83 6.95
N PRO A 44 11.70 1.67 7.83
CA PRO A 44 10.76 0.55 7.80
C PRO A 44 9.85 0.53 6.57
N ALA A 45 9.64 1.69 5.94
CA ALA A 45 8.85 1.83 4.73
C ALA A 45 9.54 2.82 3.78
N LEU A 46 9.72 2.44 2.51
CA LEU A 46 10.37 3.24 1.47
C LEU A 46 9.55 3.22 0.18
N ALA A 47 9.58 4.31 -0.58
CA ALA A 47 8.95 4.37 -1.89
C ALA A 47 9.95 4.04 -3.00
N VAL A 48 9.57 3.18 -3.94
CA VAL A 48 10.40 2.82 -5.09
C VAL A 48 10.37 3.96 -6.11
N ALA A 49 11.53 4.57 -6.36
CA ALA A 49 11.65 5.75 -7.21
C ALA A 49 12.18 5.48 -8.63
N SER A 50 12.75 4.30 -8.89
CA SER A 50 13.40 3.96 -10.16
C SER A 50 12.81 2.72 -10.83
N THR A 51 13.10 2.55 -12.11
CA THR A 51 12.67 1.42 -12.93
C THR A 51 13.65 0.24 -12.92
N SER A 52 14.74 0.31 -12.13
CA SER A 52 15.82 -0.68 -12.12
C SER A 52 15.41 -2.04 -11.56
N MET A 53 14.34 -2.08 -10.77
CA MET A 53 13.76 -3.30 -10.21
C MET A 53 12.52 -3.79 -10.95
N LEU A 54 12.22 -3.21 -12.11
CA LEU A 54 11.16 -3.76 -12.95
C LEU A 54 11.51 -5.20 -13.37
N PRO A 55 10.50 -6.06 -13.48
CA PRO A 55 9.11 -5.78 -13.16
C PRO A 55 8.73 -6.15 -11.70
N THR A 56 9.66 -6.71 -10.94
CA THR A 56 9.44 -7.20 -9.56
C THR A 56 8.96 -6.10 -8.62
N LEU A 57 9.52 -4.89 -8.73
CA LEU A 57 9.05 -3.70 -8.03
C LEU A 57 8.74 -2.59 -9.04
N ASN A 58 7.57 -1.98 -8.91
CA ASN A 58 7.16 -0.87 -9.76
C ASN A 58 7.49 0.47 -9.11
N VAL A 59 7.72 1.50 -9.92
CA VAL A 59 7.81 2.88 -9.45
C VAL A 59 6.49 3.23 -8.74
N GLY A 60 6.60 3.81 -7.54
CA GLY A 60 5.44 4.14 -6.71
C GLY A 60 4.93 3.02 -5.82
N ASP A 61 5.58 1.85 -5.81
CA ASP A 61 5.34 0.84 -4.76
C ASP A 61 5.92 1.33 -3.42
N LEU A 62 5.21 1.07 -2.33
CA LEU A 62 5.75 1.21 -0.98
C LEU A 62 6.32 -0.14 -0.53
N ILE A 63 7.62 -0.25 -0.35
CA ILE A 63 8.28 -1.46 0.14
C ILE A 63 8.43 -1.42 1.66
N ILE A 64 8.23 -2.57 2.29
CA ILE A 64 8.45 -2.79 3.72
C ILE A 64 9.83 -3.43 3.89
N VAL A 65 10.67 -2.79 4.68
CA VAL A 65 12.06 -3.18 4.87
C VAL A 65 12.25 -3.68 6.30
N GLN A 66 12.95 -4.80 6.44
CA GLN A 66 13.31 -5.40 7.72
C GLN A 66 14.83 -5.50 7.83
N GLY A 67 15.39 -4.95 8.90
CA GLY A 67 16.78 -5.16 9.26
C GLY A 67 17.00 -6.61 9.70
N VAL A 68 17.91 -7.28 9.00
CA VAL A 68 18.30 -8.67 9.28
C VAL A 68 19.82 -8.77 9.32
N PRO A 69 20.38 -9.70 10.12
CA PRO A 69 21.81 -9.96 10.11
C PRO A 69 22.29 -10.33 8.69
N PRO A 70 23.49 -9.89 8.26
CA PRO A 70 24.04 -10.16 6.93
C PRO A 70 24.04 -11.65 6.56
N GLU A 71 24.18 -12.53 7.54
CA GLU A 71 24.22 -13.99 7.38
C GLU A 71 22.88 -14.58 6.95
N GLN A 72 21.78 -13.87 7.19
CA GLN A 72 20.43 -14.31 6.85
C GLN A 72 19.97 -13.86 5.47
N ILE A 73 20.79 -13.08 4.76
CA ILE A 73 20.50 -12.64 3.39
C ILE A 73 20.80 -13.78 2.41
N ASN A 74 19.77 -14.25 1.72
CA ASN A 74 19.93 -15.17 0.62
C ASN A 74 20.47 -14.41 -0.61
N ALA A 75 21.63 -14.82 -1.12
CA ALA A 75 22.22 -14.23 -2.33
C ALA A 75 22.20 -15.23 -3.48
N ASN A 76 21.42 -14.93 -4.52
CA ASN A 76 21.31 -15.74 -5.72
C ASN A 76 20.80 -14.87 -6.89
N TYR A 77 21.28 -15.15 -8.10
CA TYR A 77 20.94 -14.36 -9.28
C TYR A 77 19.43 -14.24 -9.55
N LEU A 78 18.65 -15.29 -9.32
CA LEU A 78 17.19 -15.30 -9.58
C LEU A 78 16.36 -15.34 -8.30
N THR A 79 16.85 -16.04 -7.26
CA THR A 79 16.10 -16.27 -6.02
C THR A 79 16.59 -15.43 -4.84
N GLY A 80 17.59 -14.56 -5.08
CA GLY A 80 18.19 -13.73 -4.05
C GLY A 80 17.19 -12.76 -3.43
N ASP A 81 17.47 -12.39 -2.19
CA ASP A 81 16.70 -11.40 -1.46
C ASP A 81 16.87 -10.02 -2.09
N ILE A 82 15.79 -9.24 -2.09
CA ILE A 82 15.85 -7.84 -2.47
C ILE A 82 16.24 -7.04 -1.23
N VAL A 83 17.32 -6.28 -1.35
CA VAL A 83 17.98 -5.61 -0.24
C VAL A 83 18.13 -4.12 -0.53
N VAL A 84 18.12 -3.32 0.52
CA VAL A 84 18.30 -1.87 0.46
C VAL A 84 19.68 -1.53 1.03
N PHE A 85 20.47 -0.80 0.24
CA PHE A 85 21.76 -0.25 0.63
C PHE A 85 21.74 1.26 0.61
N THR A 86 22.57 1.87 1.45
CA THR A 86 22.88 3.30 1.37
C THR A 86 24.16 3.51 0.57
N ASP A 87 24.12 4.40 -0.42
CA ASP A 87 25.27 4.74 -1.23
C ASP A 87 26.26 5.70 -0.51
N ALA A 88 27.30 6.15 -1.20
CA ALA A 88 28.26 7.08 -0.58
C ALA A 88 27.72 8.50 -0.35
N LYS A 89 26.64 8.89 -1.05
CA LYS A 89 25.97 10.18 -0.96
C LYS A 89 24.82 10.18 0.07
N GLY A 90 24.43 9.00 0.55
CA GLY A 90 23.29 8.83 1.44
C GLY A 90 22.00 8.40 0.73
N ASP A 91 22.05 8.18 -0.59
CA ASP A 91 20.92 7.72 -1.38
C ASP A 91 20.63 6.24 -1.11
N LEU A 92 19.35 5.87 -1.10
CA LEU A 92 18.91 4.50 -0.86
C LEU A 92 18.70 3.77 -2.19
N ILE A 93 19.38 2.62 -2.33
CA ILE A 93 19.35 1.79 -3.54
C ILE A 93 18.77 0.43 -3.18
N VAL A 94 17.72 0.02 -3.88
CA VAL A 94 17.05 -1.27 -3.69
C VAL A 94 17.32 -2.19 -4.86
N HIS A 95 18.05 -3.29 -4.64
CA HIS A 95 18.40 -4.25 -5.69
C HIS A 95 18.46 -5.70 -5.16
N ARG A 96 18.48 -6.69 -6.05
CA ARG A 96 18.58 -8.11 -5.67
C ARG A 96 20.00 -8.49 -5.30
N ALA A 97 20.18 -9.17 -4.17
CA ALA A 97 21.46 -9.74 -3.76
C ALA A 97 21.79 -10.96 -4.65
N VAL A 98 22.84 -10.86 -5.45
CA VAL A 98 23.23 -11.94 -6.39
C VAL A 98 24.37 -12.80 -5.85
N LYS A 99 25.26 -12.22 -5.03
CA LYS A 99 26.39 -12.91 -4.41
C LYS A 99 26.70 -12.29 -3.05
N VAL A 100 27.08 -13.13 -2.09
CA VAL A 100 27.61 -12.69 -0.80
C VAL A 100 28.97 -13.35 -0.57
N GLU A 101 29.94 -12.58 -0.10
CA GLU A 101 31.30 -13.03 0.18
C GLU A 101 31.69 -12.58 1.58
N ASN A 102 32.33 -13.46 2.36
CA ASN A 102 32.93 -13.09 3.63
C ASN A 102 34.43 -12.92 3.42
N ILE A 103 34.90 -11.67 3.48
CA ILE A 103 36.30 -11.29 3.27
C ILE A 103 36.82 -10.77 4.61
N SER A 104 37.72 -11.52 5.24
CA SER A 104 38.35 -11.13 6.52
C SER A 104 37.37 -10.87 7.67
N GLY A 105 36.23 -11.58 7.70
CA GLY A 105 35.19 -11.41 8.72
C GLY A 105 34.12 -10.38 8.37
N GLU A 106 34.26 -9.67 7.25
CA GLU A 106 33.26 -8.72 6.77
C GLU A 106 32.46 -9.29 5.60
N TYR A 107 31.14 -9.11 5.64
CA TYR A 107 30.25 -9.51 4.55
C TYR A 107 30.21 -8.44 3.46
N TRP A 108 30.42 -8.87 2.22
CA TRP A 108 30.36 -8.07 1.01
C TRP A 108 29.28 -8.61 0.07
N PHE A 109 28.38 -7.74 -0.35
CA PHE A 109 27.23 -8.08 -1.17
C PHE A 109 27.41 -7.56 -2.59
N THR A 110 27.29 -8.45 -3.57
CA THR A 110 27.07 -8.04 -4.96
C THR A 110 25.57 -7.97 -5.20
N THR A 111 25.09 -6.83 -5.70
CA THR A 111 23.68 -6.63 -6.05
C THR A 111 23.51 -6.39 -7.54
N LYS A 112 22.29 -6.63 -8.01
CA LYS A 112 21.86 -6.35 -9.38
C LYS A 112 20.38 -5.92 -9.39
N GLY A 113 20.06 -4.85 -10.12
CA GLY A 113 18.68 -4.55 -10.47
C GLY A 113 18.08 -5.59 -11.42
N ASP A 114 16.83 -6.02 -11.17
CA ASP A 114 16.13 -7.01 -12.00
C ASP A 114 15.95 -6.56 -13.45
N ASN A 115 16.02 -5.24 -13.69
CA ASN A 115 15.92 -4.58 -14.99
C ASN A 115 17.24 -3.98 -15.52
N VAL A 116 18.37 -4.21 -14.84
CA VAL A 116 19.64 -3.59 -15.24
C VAL A 116 20.40 -4.55 -16.15
N PRO A 117 20.84 -4.13 -17.35
CA PRO A 117 21.68 -4.96 -18.21
C PRO A 117 23.04 -5.20 -17.55
N GLY A 118 23.60 -6.41 -17.72
CA GLY A 118 24.87 -6.82 -17.13
C GLY A 118 24.73 -7.77 -15.94
N SER A 119 25.84 -8.05 -15.25
CA SER A 119 25.92 -9.05 -14.18
C SER A 119 25.92 -8.46 -12.76
N LYS A 120 26.12 -7.15 -12.61
CA LYS A 120 26.18 -6.44 -11.31
C LYS A 120 25.87 -4.95 -11.46
N ASP A 121 25.50 -4.32 -10.36
CA ASP A 121 25.36 -2.87 -10.29
C ASP A 121 26.72 -2.16 -10.37
N GLN A 122 26.72 -0.93 -10.88
CA GLN A 122 27.91 -0.09 -10.99
C GLN A 122 28.62 0.13 -9.63
N PHE A 123 27.84 0.22 -8.55
CA PHE A 123 28.33 0.55 -7.21
C PHE A 123 28.64 -0.69 -6.36
N SER A 124 28.42 -1.89 -6.90
CA SER A 124 28.67 -3.17 -6.23
C SER A 124 30.14 -3.61 -6.40
N PRO A 125 30.77 -4.25 -5.39
CA PRO A 125 30.16 -4.82 -4.17
C PRO A 125 30.02 -3.81 -3.01
N TRP A 126 29.04 -4.09 -2.13
CA TRP A 126 28.69 -3.29 -0.97
C TRP A 126 29.16 -3.95 0.34
N PRO A 127 29.77 -3.20 1.27
CA PRO A 127 30.02 -3.71 2.61
C PRO A 127 28.72 -3.82 3.41
N ALA A 128 28.62 -4.81 4.31
CA ALA A 128 27.46 -5.01 5.17
C ALA A 128 27.12 -3.81 6.06
N SER A 129 28.09 -2.93 6.35
CA SER A 129 27.87 -1.69 7.10
C SER A 129 26.92 -0.71 6.41
N ARG A 130 26.70 -0.87 5.09
CA ARG A 130 25.76 -0.07 4.30
C ARG A 130 24.41 -0.76 4.09
N LEU A 131 24.22 -1.98 4.62
CA LEU A 131 22.96 -2.71 4.52
C LEU A 131 21.92 -2.07 5.45
N VAL A 132 20.81 -1.59 4.86
CA VAL A 132 19.68 -1.03 5.60
C VAL A 132 18.69 -2.12 6.01
N GLY A 133 18.51 -3.12 5.14
CA GLY A 133 17.64 -4.27 5.39
C GLY A 133 17.19 -4.97 4.12
N LYS A 134 16.35 -5.99 4.31
CA LYS A 134 15.72 -6.81 3.29
C LYS A 134 14.28 -6.37 3.07
N VAL A 135 13.83 -6.36 1.82
CA VAL A 135 12.43 -6.13 1.46
C VAL A 135 11.62 -7.39 1.78
N VAL A 136 10.62 -7.25 2.65
CA VAL A 136 9.76 -8.36 3.10
C VAL A 136 8.34 -8.30 2.52
N GLY A 137 7.97 -7.16 1.94
CA GLY A 137 6.70 -6.99 1.27
C GLY A 137 6.63 -5.68 0.50
N ARG A 138 5.63 -5.54 -0.35
CA ARG A 138 5.30 -4.30 -1.04
C ARG A 138 3.80 -4.01 -1.03
N ILE A 139 3.45 -2.73 -1.00
CA ILE A 139 2.09 -2.23 -1.12
C ILE A 139 2.02 -1.39 -2.39
N PRO A 140 1.30 -1.86 -3.43
CA PRO A 140 1.20 -1.15 -4.68
C PRO A 140 0.59 0.24 -4.52
N TRP A 141 1.08 1.19 -5.31
CA TRP A 141 0.56 2.56 -5.50
C TRP A 141 0.71 3.54 -4.33
N ILE A 142 0.82 3.07 -3.09
CA ILE A 142 0.93 3.94 -1.91
C ILE A 142 2.21 4.78 -1.91
N GLY A 143 3.31 4.23 -2.45
CA GLY A 143 4.59 4.95 -2.56
C GLY A 143 4.50 6.21 -3.42
N ASN A 144 3.55 6.30 -4.35
CA ASN A 144 3.33 7.51 -5.14
C ASN A 144 3.00 8.73 -4.28
N PHE A 145 2.32 8.56 -3.14
CA PHE A 145 2.06 9.68 -2.23
C PHE A 145 3.37 10.22 -1.64
N ALA A 146 4.27 9.34 -1.22
CA ALA A 146 5.58 9.73 -0.71
C ALA A 146 6.43 10.38 -1.81
N LEU A 147 6.42 9.85 -3.04
CA LEU A 147 7.13 10.45 -4.18
C LEU A 147 6.57 11.82 -4.54
N LEU A 148 5.24 11.99 -4.51
CA LEU A 148 4.59 13.27 -4.77
C LEU A 148 5.03 14.32 -3.74
N MET A 149 5.12 13.94 -2.46
CA MET A 149 5.53 14.81 -1.37
C MET A 149 7.04 15.14 -1.38
N HIS A 150 7.86 14.38 -2.11
CA HIS A 150 9.31 14.58 -2.16
C HIS A 150 9.72 15.81 -3.00
N SER A 151 8.85 16.28 -3.92
CA SER A 151 9.11 17.50 -4.70
C SER A 151 8.80 18.75 -3.87
N GLN A 152 9.78 19.64 -3.70
CA GLN A 152 9.61 20.91 -2.95
C GLN A 152 8.43 21.76 -3.47
N GLN A 153 8.17 21.73 -4.79
CA GLN A 153 7.05 22.46 -5.39
C GLN A 153 5.69 21.89 -4.96
N ASN A 154 5.60 20.57 -4.75
CA ASN A 154 4.36 19.91 -4.34
C ASN A 154 4.06 20.14 -2.86
N ILE A 155 5.09 20.26 -2.01
CA ILE A 155 4.91 20.57 -0.58
C ILE A 155 4.19 21.91 -0.40
N TYR A 156 4.55 22.94 -1.18
CA TYR A 156 3.86 24.24 -1.12
C TYR A 156 2.39 24.12 -1.53
N LEU A 157 2.09 23.37 -2.60
CA LEU A 157 0.72 23.13 -3.04
C LEU A 157 -0.10 22.43 -1.95
N PHE A 158 0.42 21.37 -1.33
CA PHE A 158 -0.26 20.67 -0.24
C PHE A 158 -0.45 21.55 1.00
N THR A 159 0.55 22.36 1.34
CA THR A 159 0.46 23.30 2.47
C THR A 159 -0.67 24.31 2.22
N VAL A 160 -0.77 24.86 1.01
CA VAL A 160 -1.86 25.77 0.62
C VAL A 160 -3.21 25.06 0.68
N VAL A 161 -3.32 23.84 0.16
CA VAL A 161 -4.56 23.04 0.20
C VAL A 161 -4.98 22.76 1.65
N ILE A 162 -4.05 22.36 2.53
CA ILE A 162 -4.33 22.13 3.95
C ILE A 162 -4.78 23.42 4.64
N ILE A 163 -4.12 24.56 4.36
CA ILE A 163 -4.53 25.86 4.90
C ILE A 163 -5.95 26.21 4.43
N ILE A 164 -6.25 26.05 3.13
CA ILE A 164 -7.60 26.28 2.61
C ILE A 164 -8.60 25.36 3.29
N LEU A 165 -8.28 24.09 3.51
CA LEU A 165 -9.16 23.13 4.14
C LEU A 165 -9.41 23.45 5.62
N ILE A 166 -8.36 23.86 6.35
CA ILE A 166 -8.47 24.39 7.72
C ILE A 166 -9.35 25.64 7.75
N VAL A 167 -9.11 26.58 6.84
CA VAL A 167 -9.92 27.80 6.70
C VAL A 167 -11.38 27.42 6.43
N VAL A 168 -11.66 26.55 5.47
CA VAL A 168 -13.02 26.08 5.19
C VAL A 168 -13.65 25.44 6.44
N VAL A 169 -12.94 24.58 7.16
CA VAL A 169 -13.45 23.96 8.40
C VAL A 169 -13.69 25.00 9.52
N LEU A 170 -12.84 26.02 9.63
CA LEU A 170 -12.99 27.09 10.62
C LEU A 170 -14.15 28.05 10.29
N PHE A 171 -14.38 28.33 9.00
CA PHE A 171 -15.42 29.26 8.53
C PHE A 171 -16.76 28.58 8.24
N PHE A 172 -16.78 27.26 8.03
CA PHE A 172 -17.98 26.43 7.98
C PHE A 172 -17.96 25.49 9.19
N PRO A 173 -18.30 25.98 10.40
CA PRO A 173 -18.52 25.09 11.52
C PRO A 173 -19.63 24.13 11.11
N PHE A 174 -19.29 22.85 10.98
CA PHE A 174 -20.27 21.81 10.78
C PHE A 174 -21.20 21.85 11.98
N GLU A 175 -22.41 22.40 11.82
CA GLU A 175 -23.48 22.25 12.79
C GLU A 175 -23.70 20.76 12.97
N THR A 176 -23.22 20.22 14.10
CA THR A 176 -23.68 18.94 14.58
C THR A 176 -25.12 19.17 14.99
N ASP A 177 -26.06 18.74 14.14
CA ASP A 177 -27.50 18.85 14.37
C ASP A 177 -27.87 18.26 15.74
N GLU A 178 -27.91 19.13 16.75
CA GLU A 178 -28.69 18.91 17.95
C GLU A 178 -30.13 19.35 17.65
N GLU A 179 -31.00 18.35 17.56
CA GLU A 179 -32.45 18.40 17.74
C GLU A 179 -33.23 19.57 17.09
N GLU A 180 -33.82 19.33 15.91
CA GLU A 180 -35.07 20.01 15.54
C GLU A 180 -36.28 19.06 15.53
N LYS A 181 -37.26 19.47 16.34
CA LYS A 181 -38.59 18.89 16.54
C LYS A 181 -39.47 19.02 15.29
N GLU A 182 -40.48 18.15 15.24
CA GLU A 182 -41.58 18.13 14.26
C GLU A 182 -42.20 19.51 13.97
N SER A 183 -42.36 19.86 12.69
CA SER A 183 -43.65 20.32 12.14
C SER A 183 -43.68 20.30 10.59
N GLY A 184 -44.78 19.79 10.02
CA GLY A 184 -45.50 20.45 8.92
C GLY A 184 -45.01 20.37 7.46
N GLU A 185 -45.44 19.30 6.76
CA GLU A 185 -45.84 19.18 5.32
C GLU A 185 -45.04 19.74 4.11
N LYS A 186 -44.57 18.75 3.31
CA LYS A 186 -44.71 18.51 1.85
C LYS A 186 -44.11 19.49 0.82
N LEU A 187 -43.09 18.97 0.11
CA LEU A 187 -43.06 18.98 -1.36
C LEU A 187 -42.59 17.61 -1.89
N VAL A 188 -43.31 17.13 -2.91
CA VAL A 188 -43.26 15.76 -3.45
C VAL A 188 -42.12 15.62 -4.46
N LEU A 189 -41.01 15.04 -4.00
CA LEU A 189 -40.08 14.21 -4.77
C LEU A 189 -39.37 13.36 -3.71
N GLY A 190 -39.62 12.04 -3.73
CA GLY A 190 -39.40 11.14 -2.60
C GLY A 190 -38.05 11.35 -1.91
N LYS A 191 -38.09 11.96 -0.71
CA LYS A 191 -36.92 12.16 0.15
C LYS A 191 -36.40 10.78 0.58
N MET A 192 -35.50 10.20 -0.21
CA MET A 192 -34.56 9.22 0.32
C MET A 192 -33.86 9.87 1.50
N SER A 193 -33.94 9.25 2.68
CA SER A 193 -33.32 9.83 3.88
C SER A 193 -31.83 10.07 3.62
N LEU A 194 -31.21 11.07 4.25
CA LEU A 194 -29.78 11.36 4.06
C LEU A 194 -28.90 10.11 4.25
N LYS A 195 -29.32 9.21 5.17
CA LYS A 195 -28.72 7.89 5.37
C LYS A 195 -28.86 6.96 4.18
N MET A 196 -30.00 7.00 3.47
CA MET A 196 -30.27 6.23 2.26
C MET A 196 -29.48 6.77 1.06
N VAL A 197 -29.36 8.10 0.94
CA VAL A 197 -28.49 8.74 -0.07
C VAL A 197 -27.02 8.41 0.20
N TYR A 198 -26.58 8.49 1.46
CA TYR A 198 -25.24 8.05 1.86
C TYR A 198 -25.03 6.57 1.59
N LEU A 199 -25.99 5.70 1.91
CA LEU A 199 -25.93 4.26 1.60
C LEU A 199 -25.86 3.98 0.09
N ILE A 200 -26.60 4.74 -0.73
CA ILE A 200 -26.59 4.60 -2.18
C ILE A 200 -25.28 5.12 -2.76
N ILE A 201 -24.78 6.26 -2.31
CA ILE A 201 -23.47 6.80 -2.74
C ILE A 201 -22.35 5.85 -2.30
N LEU A 202 -22.37 5.38 -1.06
CA LEU A 202 -21.41 4.41 -0.53
C LEU A 202 -21.49 3.10 -1.31
N ASN A 203 -22.69 2.60 -1.63
CA ASN A 203 -22.87 1.41 -2.47
C ASN A 203 -22.45 1.66 -3.92
N ILE A 204 -22.66 2.84 -4.50
CA ILE A 204 -22.20 3.17 -5.85
C ILE A 204 -20.68 3.29 -5.87
N ILE A 205 -20.06 3.85 -4.82
CA ILE A 205 -18.60 3.89 -4.66
C ILE A 205 -18.07 2.49 -4.42
N LEU A 206 -18.72 1.66 -3.61
CA LEU A 206 -18.32 0.27 -3.36
C LEU A 206 -18.52 -0.60 -4.58
N ILE A 207 -19.65 -0.52 -5.28
CA ILE A 207 -19.90 -1.20 -6.54
C ILE A 207 -18.97 -0.64 -7.61
N GLY A 208 -18.68 0.66 -7.61
CA GLY A 208 -17.70 1.28 -8.50
C GLY A 208 -16.27 0.84 -8.22
N PHE A 209 -15.92 0.63 -6.94
CA PHE A 209 -14.62 0.14 -6.50
C PHE A 209 -14.52 -1.38 -6.68
N ILE A 210 -15.60 -2.12 -6.51
CA ILE A 210 -15.72 -3.55 -6.85
C ILE A 210 -15.66 -3.67 -8.36
N ILE A 211 -16.35 -2.85 -9.15
CA ILE A 211 -16.24 -2.84 -10.61
C ILE A 211 -14.87 -2.35 -11.02
N PHE A 212 -14.20 -1.43 -10.33
CA PHE A 212 -12.83 -0.99 -10.66
C PHE A 212 -11.77 -2.00 -10.22
N SER A 213 -11.99 -2.72 -9.12
CA SER A 213 -11.14 -3.81 -8.64
C SER A 213 -11.43 -5.11 -9.40
N LEU A 214 -12.67 -5.31 -9.84
CA LEU A 214 -13.12 -6.35 -10.75
C LEU A 214 -12.65 -6.04 -12.14
N TRP A 215 -12.75 -4.81 -12.63
CA TRP A 215 -12.18 -4.38 -13.90
C TRP A 215 -10.67 -4.43 -13.84
N GLY A 216 -10.07 -4.06 -12.71
CA GLY A 216 -8.67 -4.31 -12.37
C GLY A 216 -8.33 -5.78 -12.15
N THR A 217 -9.29 -6.71 -12.05
CA THR A 217 -9.08 -8.18 -12.08
C THR A 217 -9.64 -8.84 -13.36
N PHE A 218 -10.38 -8.13 -14.20
CA PHE A 218 -10.90 -8.49 -15.52
C PHE A 218 -9.98 -7.92 -16.62
N THR A 219 -9.14 -6.92 -16.32
CA THR A 219 -7.89 -6.68 -17.06
C THR A 219 -6.94 -7.88 -16.95
N PHE A 220 -7.16 -8.79 -16.00
CA PHE A 220 -6.52 -10.11 -15.93
C PHE A 220 -7.32 -11.21 -16.66
N TRP A 221 -8.53 -10.93 -17.17
CA TRP A 221 -9.44 -11.89 -17.80
C TRP A 221 -10.19 -11.26 -18.99
N ASN A 222 -9.52 -11.10 -20.13
CA ASN A 222 -10.18 -10.73 -21.39
C ASN A 222 -10.50 -12.00 -22.20
N PRO A 223 -11.78 -12.31 -22.48
CA PRO A 223 -12.14 -13.34 -23.45
C PRO A 223 -11.93 -12.79 -24.86
N GLY A 224 -10.87 -13.24 -25.54
CA GLY A 224 -10.53 -12.77 -26.89
C GLY A 224 -9.25 -13.43 -27.42
N ALA A 225 -9.38 -14.68 -27.87
CA ALA A 225 -8.30 -15.46 -28.46
C ALA A 225 -7.98 -14.99 -29.90
N GLY A 226 -6.69 -14.83 -30.21
CA GLY A 226 -6.19 -14.62 -31.57
C GLY A 226 -5.09 -15.62 -31.91
N SER A 227 -5.17 -16.21 -33.11
CA SER A 227 -4.27 -17.25 -33.64
C SER A 227 -3.02 -16.65 -34.29
N ASN A 228 -1.84 -17.27 -34.13
CA ASN A 228 -1.13 -17.85 -35.29
C ASN A 228 0.08 -18.77 -35.01
N SER A 229 0.02 -19.90 -35.73
CA SER A 229 1.06 -20.73 -36.36
C SER A 229 2.28 -21.23 -35.57
N GLN A 230 2.04 -22.07 -34.57
CA GLN A 230 2.67 -23.39 -34.39
C GLN A 230 2.13 -23.97 -33.08
N GLY A 231 1.13 -24.85 -33.20
CA GLY A 231 0.31 -25.30 -32.08
C GLY A 231 1.13 -26.01 -30.99
N MET A 232 0.83 -25.62 -29.74
CA MET A 232 0.89 -26.39 -28.48
C MET A 232 1.24 -25.55 -27.23
N THR A 233 0.89 -24.25 -27.18
CA THR A 233 0.86 -23.49 -25.91
C THR A 233 -0.24 -22.43 -25.93
N VAL A 234 -1.00 -22.34 -24.84
CA VAL A 234 -1.93 -21.24 -24.58
C VAL A 234 -1.15 -20.12 -23.90
N THR A 235 -0.84 -19.04 -24.61
CA THR A 235 -0.19 -17.85 -24.03
C THR A 235 -1.26 -16.95 -23.44
N ILE A 236 -1.25 -16.79 -22.11
CA ILE A 236 -2.12 -15.83 -21.42
C ILE A 236 -1.48 -14.44 -21.55
N TYR A 237 -1.94 -13.66 -22.52
CA TYR A 237 -1.63 -12.22 -22.57
C TYR A 237 -2.50 -11.47 -21.56
N GLY A 238 -2.13 -11.55 -20.29
CA GLY A 238 -2.51 -10.53 -19.32
C GLY A 238 -1.59 -9.33 -19.49
N MET A 239 -2.13 -8.11 -19.41
CA MET A 239 -1.33 -6.89 -19.21
C MET A 239 -0.71 -6.92 -17.82
N PHE A 240 0.24 -7.82 -17.62
CA PHE A 240 1.26 -7.65 -16.61
C PHE A 240 2.27 -6.66 -17.18
N SER A 241 2.65 -5.67 -16.37
CA SER A 241 3.85 -4.88 -16.63
C SER A 241 5.03 -5.82 -16.93
N ASP A 242 5.13 -6.97 -16.26
CA ASP A 242 6.10 -8.03 -16.58
C ASP A 242 6.01 -8.45 -18.05
N VAL A 243 4.88 -8.95 -18.52
CA VAL A 243 4.76 -9.51 -19.89
C VAL A 243 5.05 -8.46 -20.97
N ASN A 244 4.54 -7.23 -20.82
CA ASN A 244 4.80 -6.13 -21.78
C ASN A 244 6.23 -5.58 -21.67
N PHE A 245 6.84 -5.58 -20.48
CA PHE A 245 8.24 -5.22 -20.27
C PHE A 245 9.19 -6.25 -20.90
N HIS A 246 8.73 -7.50 -21.05
CA HIS A 246 9.49 -8.64 -21.54
C HIS A 246 9.45 -8.84 -23.06
N GLU A 247 8.51 -8.23 -23.80
CA GLU A 247 8.62 -8.16 -25.27
C GLU A 247 9.83 -7.33 -25.75
N ALA A 248 10.30 -6.40 -24.91
CA ALA A 248 11.42 -5.50 -25.23
C ALA A 248 12.81 -6.01 -24.79
N HIS A 249 12.90 -7.14 -24.05
CA HIS A 249 14.15 -7.65 -23.49
C HIS A 249 14.39 -9.13 -23.86
N PRO A 250 15.59 -9.54 -24.30
CA PRO A 250 15.89 -10.87 -24.85
C PRO A 250 15.87 -12.04 -23.85
N ASN A 251 15.38 -11.82 -22.62
CA ASN A 251 15.29 -12.88 -21.61
C ASN A 251 13.90 -13.52 -21.71
N ASN A 252 13.84 -14.66 -22.41
CA ASN A 252 12.62 -15.43 -22.67
C ASN A 252 11.96 -15.89 -21.36
N VAL A 253 11.01 -15.09 -20.86
CA VAL A 253 10.11 -15.48 -19.78
C VAL A 253 9.09 -16.46 -20.34
N LEU A 254 9.03 -17.65 -19.74
CA LEU A 254 8.19 -18.76 -20.19
C LEU A 254 6.80 -18.70 -19.56
N GLU A 255 6.71 -18.36 -18.28
CA GLU A 255 5.46 -18.32 -17.52
C GLU A 255 5.57 -17.41 -16.28
N ALA A 256 4.42 -16.88 -15.83
CA ALA A 256 4.28 -16.17 -14.56
C ALA A 256 3.42 -17.01 -13.60
N LEU A 257 3.90 -17.21 -12.37
CA LEU A 257 3.32 -18.06 -11.35
C LEU A 257 2.77 -17.19 -10.21
N LEU A 258 1.45 -17.13 -10.08
CA LEU A 258 0.77 -16.41 -9.01
C LEU A 258 0.55 -17.33 -7.79
N SER A 259 1.00 -16.90 -6.62
CA SER A 259 0.72 -17.53 -5.33
C SER A 259 -0.11 -16.56 -4.47
N GLN A 260 -1.22 -17.04 -3.90
CA GLN A 260 -2.06 -16.24 -3.01
C GLN A 260 -1.78 -16.59 -1.54
N GLY A 261 -1.67 -15.56 -0.71
CA GLY A 261 -1.66 -15.64 0.75
C GLY A 261 -2.80 -14.83 1.35
N PHE A 262 -2.89 -14.79 2.68
CA PHE A 262 -3.85 -13.93 3.37
C PHE A 262 -3.42 -12.46 3.23
N LEU A 263 -4.31 -11.63 2.68
CA LEU A 263 -4.10 -10.22 2.30
C LEU A 263 -2.94 -9.98 1.34
N THR A 264 -2.35 -11.02 0.76
CA THR A 264 -1.13 -10.90 -0.05
C THR A 264 -1.16 -11.83 -1.26
N TYR A 265 -0.36 -11.50 -2.26
CA TYR A 265 -0.06 -12.38 -3.39
C TYR A 265 1.40 -12.20 -3.80
N THR A 266 2.01 -13.22 -4.37
CA THR A 266 3.38 -13.17 -4.91
C THR A 266 3.36 -13.63 -6.35
N ILE A 267 4.12 -12.97 -7.21
CA ILE A 267 4.28 -13.37 -8.61
C ILE A 267 5.72 -13.77 -8.81
N ASN A 268 5.96 -15.02 -9.18
CA ASN A 268 7.28 -15.50 -9.58
C ASN A 268 7.31 -15.64 -11.11
N CYS A 269 8.46 -15.44 -11.73
CA CYS A 269 8.60 -15.55 -13.18
C CYS A 269 9.53 -16.71 -13.51
N ARG A 270 9.10 -17.65 -14.37
CA ARG A 270 10.01 -18.66 -14.92
C ARG A 270 10.69 -18.10 -16.15
N LEU A 271 12.01 -18.00 -16.10
CA LEU A 271 12.88 -17.70 -17.23
C LEU A 271 13.50 -19.00 -17.76
N SER A 272 14.10 -18.94 -18.94
CA SER A 272 14.93 -20.03 -19.49
C SER A 272 16.03 -20.49 -18.52
N GLU A 273 16.56 -19.57 -17.71
CA GLU A 273 17.65 -19.81 -16.76
C GLU A 273 17.18 -20.30 -15.38
N GLY A 274 15.87 -20.24 -15.08
CA GLY A 274 15.32 -20.66 -13.79
C GLY A 274 14.16 -19.78 -13.29
N LEU A 275 13.78 -19.97 -12.03
CA LEU A 275 12.67 -19.25 -11.41
C LEU A 275 13.15 -17.98 -10.70
N ARG A 276 12.73 -16.81 -11.15
CA ARG A 276 12.92 -15.53 -10.44
C ARG A 276 11.81 -15.35 -9.39
N THR A 277 12.21 -15.12 -8.15
CA THR A 277 11.26 -14.91 -7.05
C THR A 277 10.80 -13.45 -7.00
N GLY A 278 9.49 -13.26 -6.84
CA GLY A 278 8.90 -11.95 -6.58
C GLY A 278 8.86 -11.62 -5.08
N VAL A 279 8.13 -10.55 -4.77
CA VAL A 279 7.94 -10.06 -3.40
C VAL A 279 6.47 -10.24 -2.99
N PRO A 280 6.19 -10.64 -1.73
CA PRO A 280 4.84 -10.60 -1.18
C PRO A 280 4.22 -9.22 -1.35
N THR A 281 3.13 -9.17 -2.10
CA THR A 281 2.44 -7.95 -2.50
C THR A 281 1.10 -7.86 -1.81
N PHE A 282 0.78 -6.73 -1.20
CA PHE A 282 -0.53 -6.51 -0.60
C PHE A 282 -1.66 -6.59 -1.63
N SER A 283 -2.70 -7.36 -1.31
CA SER A 283 -3.88 -7.54 -2.16
C SER A 283 -4.99 -6.57 -1.79
N TRP A 284 -5.10 -5.47 -2.55
CA TRP A 284 -6.20 -4.52 -2.43
C TRP A 284 -7.57 -5.19 -2.61
N ALA A 285 -7.67 -6.19 -3.49
CA ALA A 285 -8.89 -6.95 -3.72
C ALA A 285 -9.33 -7.73 -2.46
N GLN A 286 -8.42 -8.49 -1.84
CA GLN A 286 -8.74 -9.22 -0.61
C GLN A 286 -9.09 -8.27 0.54
N ALA A 287 -8.36 -7.15 0.67
CA ALA A 287 -8.65 -6.13 1.68
C ALA A 287 -10.05 -5.53 1.51
N ALA A 288 -10.44 -5.19 0.28
CA ALA A 288 -11.76 -4.64 -0.02
C ALA A 288 -12.89 -5.63 0.31
N ILE A 289 -12.70 -6.91 -0.03
CA ILE A 289 -13.64 -7.98 0.32
C ILE A 289 -13.81 -8.09 1.83
N ILE A 290 -12.72 -8.06 2.61
CA ILE A 290 -12.80 -8.13 4.08
C ILE A 290 -13.54 -6.93 4.65
N VAL A 291 -13.23 -5.72 4.18
CA VAL A 291 -13.91 -4.50 4.63
C VAL A 291 -15.43 -4.58 4.36
N LEU A 292 -15.81 -5.05 3.18
CA LEU A 292 -17.20 -5.29 2.81
C LEU A 292 -17.89 -6.29 3.74
N LEU A 293 -17.27 -7.44 3.97
CA LEU A 293 -17.83 -8.47 4.86
C LEU A 293 -18.02 -7.94 6.28
N VAL A 294 -17.06 -7.19 6.81
CA VAL A 294 -17.18 -6.58 8.14
C VAL A 294 -18.33 -5.58 8.18
N TYR A 295 -18.46 -4.73 7.15
CA TYR A 295 -19.54 -3.76 7.04
C TYR A 295 -20.91 -4.44 6.94
N ASP A 296 -21.06 -5.44 6.09
CA ASP A 296 -22.32 -6.16 5.88
C ASP A 296 -22.77 -6.90 7.14
N VAL A 297 -21.83 -7.54 7.86
CA VAL A 297 -22.10 -8.16 9.15
C VAL A 297 -22.54 -7.11 10.17
N TRP A 298 -21.87 -5.96 10.22
CA TRP A 298 -22.24 -4.89 11.13
C TRP A 298 -23.66 -4.35 10.86
N GLU A 299 -24.01 -4.10 9.61
CA GLU A 299 -25.36 -3.65 9.25
C GLU A 299 -26.42 -4.73 9.52
N LEU A 300 -26.12 -6.00 9.25
CA LEU A 300 -27.02 -7.10 9.58
C LEU A 300 -27.28 -7.18 11.10
N THR A 301 -26.25 -7.02 11.93
CA THR A 301 -26.41 -7.04 13.39
C THR A 301 -27.28 -5.89 13.88
N LYS A 302 -27.12 -4.68 13.33
CA LYS A 302 -28.00 -3.54 13.63
C LYS A 302 -29.44 -3.81 13.22
N PHE A 303 -29.65 -4.37 12.03
CA PHE A 303 -30.98 -4.70 11.53
C PHE A 303 -31.68 -5.71 12.46
N LEU A 304 -30.98 -6.77 12.87
CA LEU A 304 -31.49 -7.79 13.79
C LEU A 304 -31.81 -7.20 15.17
N GLN A 305 -30.93 -6.35 15.71
CA GLN A 305 -31.17 -5.65 16.99
C GLN A 305 -32.41 -4.75 16.91
N LYS A 306 -32.59 -4.00 15.81
CA LYS A 306 -33.77 -3.16 15.59
C LYS A 306 -35.04 -4.01 15.49
N ARG A 307 -34.99 -5.13 14.77
CA ARG A 307 -36.13 -6.06 14.67
C ARG A 307 -36.51 -6.65 16.02
N LYS A 308 -35.53 -7.07 16.82
CA LYS A 308 -35.75 -7.60 18.17
C LYS A 308 -36.48 -6.58 19.06
N LYS A 309 -36.03 -5.32 19.05
CA LYS A 309 -36.71 -4.22 19.77
C LYS A 309 -38.15 -3.96 19.31
N MET A 310 -38.47 -4.20 18.03
CA MET A 310 -39.84 -4.07 17.50
C MET A 310 -40.75 -5.26 17.82
N VAL A 311 -40.19 -6.42 18.15
CA VAL A 311 -40.94 -7.62 18.56
C VAL A 311 -41.15 -7.66 20.08
N GLU A 312 -40.26 -7.02 20.84
CA GLU A 312 -40.35 -6.89 22.30
C GLU A 312 -41.18 -5.68 22.77
N ALA A 313 -41.60 -4.80 21.86
CA ALA A 313 -42.45 -3.62 22.11
C ALA A 313 -43.89 -3.88 21.65
#